data_AF-A0AA92L7Y2-F1
#
_entry.id   AF-A0AA92L7Y2-F1
#
_cell.length_a   1.000
_cell.length_b   1.000
_cell.length_c   1.000
_cell.angle_alpha   90.00
_cell.angle_beta   90.00
_cell.angle_gamma   90.00
#
_symmetry.space_group_name_H-M   'P 1'
#
loop_
_entity.id
_entity.type
_entity.pdbx_description
1 polymer ?
#
loop_
_entity_poly.entity_id
_entity_poly.type
_entity_poly.pdbx_seq_one_letter_code
_entity_poly.pdbx_strand_id
1 'polypeptide(L)' 'MEKRFLTIRQTAKLGLLSEYQLRLWQKQGKLPGVYSGVKFMVNVPQLEEKLEEIS' A
#
# COMPACT_ATOMS: atom_id res chain seq x y z
N MET A 1 2.26 1.91 -18.24
CA MET A 1 2.19 1.37 -16.86
C MET A 1 1.31 2.27 -16.02
N GLU A 2 0.20 1.74 -15.54
CA GLU A 2 -0.81 2.49 -14.81
C GLU A 2 -0.31 2.71 -13.37
N LYS A 3 -0.03 3.95 -12.98
CA LYS A 3 0.35 4.28 -11.60
C LYS A 3 -0.90 4.21 -10.72
N ARG A 4 -1.19 3.03 -10.18
CA ARG A 4 -2.34 2.80 -9.30
C ARG A 4 -2.01 3.21 -7.88
N PHE A 5 -2.31 4.46 -7.55
CA PHE A 5 -2.34 4.95 -6.18
C PHE A 5 -3.74 4.70 -5.61
N LEU A 6 -3.84 3.85 -4.59
CA LEU A 6 -5.10 3.45 -3.98
C LEU A 6 -5.10 3.77 -2.49
N THR A 7 -6.27 4.00 -1.91
CA THR A 7 -6.37 4.09 -0.45
C THR A 7 -6.04 2.74 0.20
N ILE A 8 -5.69 2.75 1.49
CA ILE A 8 -5.46 1.53 2.28
C ILE A 8 -6.63 0.55 2.13
N ARG A 9 -7.88 1.04 2.19
CA ARG A 9 -9.08 0.21 2.07
C ARG A 9 -9.25 -0.39 0.67
N GLN A 10 -8.95 0.38 -0.38
CA GLN A 10 -9.00 -0.13 -1.75
C GLN A 10 -7.89 -1.15 -2.00
N THR A 11 -6.70 -0.92 -1.45
CA THR A 11 -5.57 -1.86 -1.52
C THR A 11 -5.89 -3.17 -0.81
N ALA A 12 -6.53 -3.10 0.36
CA ALA A 12 -6.99 -4.29 1.09
C ALA A 12 -8.00 -5.13 0.28
N LYS A 13 -8.83 -4.50 -0.55
CA LYS A 13 -9.76 -5.20 -1.45
C LYS A 13 -9.07 -5.96 -2.59
N LEU A 14 -7.84 -5.59 -2.93
CA LEU A 14 -7.04 -6.34 -3.91
C LEU A 14 -6.53 -7.67 -3.36
N GLY A 15 -6.59 -7.88 -2.04
CA GLY A 15 -6.16 -9.13 -1.41
C GLY A 15 -4.64 -9.25 -1.21
N LEU A 16 -3.86 -8.21 -1.54
CA LEU A 16 -2.39 -8.22 -1.33
C LEU A 16 -2.02 -8.32 0.15
N LEU A 17 -2.69 -7.52 0.99
CA LEU A 17 -2.50 -7.47 2.43
C LEU A 17 -3.83 -7.10 3.11
N SER A 18 -4.01 -7.53 4.35
CA SER A 18 -5.17 -7.09 5.15
C SER A 18 -5.10 -5.60 5.48
N GLU A 19 -6.25 -4.96 5.69
CA GLU A 19 -6.29 -3.54 6.11
C GLU A 19 -5.47 -3.29 7.38
N TYR A 20 -5.48 -4.25 8.32
CA TYR A 20 -4.71 -4.19 9.54
C TYR A 20 -3.19 -4.16 9.26
N GLN A 21 -2.69 -5.08 8.42
CA GLN A 21 -1.27 -5.11 8.04
C GLN A 21 -0.85 -3.83 7.32
N LEU A 22 -1.66 -3.33 6.39
CA LEU A 22 -1.38 -2.08 5.69
C LEU A 22 -1.28 -0.91 6.68
N ARG A 23 -2.20 -0.77 7.63
CA ARG A 23 -2.13 0.27 8.68
C ARG A 23 -0.91 0.11 9.59
N LEU A 24 -0.55 -1.12 9.93
CA LEU A 24 0.64 -1.41 10.70
C LEU A 24 1.91 -0.98 9.95
N TRP A 25 2.03 -1.34 8.68
CA TRP A 25 3.18 -0.97 7.83
C TRP A 25 3.24 0.53 7.56
N GLN A 26 2.09 1.18 7.41
CA GLN A 26 1.99 2.64 7.32
C GLN A 26 2.54 3.29 8.59
N LYS A 27 2.13 2.82 9.77
CA LYS A 27 2.62 3.33 11.06
C LYS A 27 4.13 3.08 11.25
N GLN A 28 4.64 1.97 10.71
CA GLN A 28 6.08 1.66 10.70
C GLN A 28 6.87 2.45 9.64
N GLY A 29 6.21 3.21 8.76
CA GLY A 29 6.88 3.92 7.65
C GLY A 29 7.40 3.01 6.53
N LYS A 30 6.97 1.75 6.49
CA LYS A 30 7.43 0.74 5.51
C LYS A 30 6.54 0.66 4.26
N LEU A 31 5.29 1.10 4.38
CA LEU A 31 4.30 1.02 3.31
C LEU A 31 4.63 2.04 2.20
N PRO A 32 4.86 1.59 0.95
CA PRO A 32 5.10 2.50 -0.16
C PRO A 32 3.84 3.28 -0.49
N GLY A 33 3.96 4.60 -0.56
CA GLY A 33 2.81 5.47 -0.81
C GLY A 33 3.11 6.91 -0.46
N VAL A 34 2.13 7.77 -0.69
CA VAL A 34 2.20 9.21 -0.47
C VAL A 34 0.95 9.70 0.24
N TYR A 35 1.06 10.77 1.02
CA TYR A 35 -0.10 11.47 1.54
C TYR A 35 -0.65 12.43 0.48
N SER A 36 -1.94 12.31 0.18
CA SER A 36 -2.71 13.28 -0.58
C SER A 36 -3.63 14.03 0.39
N GLY A 37 -3.15 15.17 0.87
CA GLY A 37 -3.76 15.88 2.00
C GLY A 37 -3.75 15.01 3.27
N VAL A 38 -4.93 14.71 3.79
CA VAL A 38 -5.10 13.89 5.01
C VAL A 38 -5.13 12.38 4.74
N LYS A 39 -5.23 11.96 3.47
CA LYS A 39 -5.38 10.54 3.11
C LYS A 39 -4.06 9.94 2.67
N PHE A 40 -3.76 8.74 3.16
CA PHE A 40 -2.63 7.95 2.66
C PHE A 40 -3.03 7.16 1.41
N MET A 41 -2.29 7.37 0.33
CA MET A 41 -2.44 6.70 -0.96
C MET A 41 -1.27 5.73 -1.15
N VAL A 42 -1.57 4.45 -1.07
CA VAL A 42 -0.63 3.34 -1.26
C VAL A 42 -0.22 3.26 -2.73
N ASN A 43 1.08 3.15 -2.99
CA ASN A 43 1.60 2.85 -4.31
C ASN A 43 1.52 1.34 -4.53
N VAL A 44 0.49 0.87 -5.23
CA VAL A 44 0.22 -0.57 -5.39
C VAL A 44 1.31 -1.28 -6.18
N PRO A 45 1.78 -0.78 -7.35
CA PRO A 45 2.86 -1.45 -8.09
C PRO A 45 4.13 -1.67 -7.25
N GLN A 46 4.54 -0.64 -6.50
CA GLN A 46 5.73 -0.75 -5.65
C GLN A 46 5.50 -1.65 -4.42
N LEU A 47 4.25 -1.80 -3.97
CA LEU A 47 3.91 -2.76 -2.93
C LEU A 47 4.04 -4.20 -3.45
N GLU A 48 3.59 -4.46 -4.68
CA GLU A 48 3.72 -5.77 -5.33
C GLU A 48 5.19 -6.14 -5.52
N GLU A 49 6.01 -5.23 -6.05
CA GLU A 49 7.46 -5.43 -6.20
C GLU A 49 8.13 -5.77 -4.86
N LYS A 50 7.79 -5.05 -3.78
CA LYS A 50 8.32 -5.33 -2.44
C LYS A 50 7.87 -6.68 -1.88
N LEU A 51 6.66 -7.13 -2.20
CA LEU A 51 6.15 -8.42 -1.75
C LEU A 51 6.86 -9.56 -2.50
N GLU A 52 7.10 -9.39 -3.79
CA GLU A 52 7.91 -10.33 -4.59
C GLU A 52 9.37 -10.40 -4.09
N GLU A 53 9.99 -9.27 -3.73
CA GLU A 53 11.37 -9.24 -3.22
C GLU A 53 11.53 -9.97 -1.86
N ILE A 54 10.46 -10.05 -1.06
CA ILE A 54 10.47 -10.69 0.26
C ILE A 54 10.15 -12.20 0.18
N SER A 55 9.54 -12.67 -0.91
CA SER A 55 9.12 -14.07 -1.09
C SER A 55 10.22 -14.98 -1.60
#